data_AF-A0A2T9VBM8-F1
#
_entry.id   AF-A0A2T9VBM8-F1
#
_cell.length_a   1.000
_cell.length_b   1.000
_cell.length_c   1.000
_cell.angle_alpha   90.00
_cell.angle_beta   90.00
_cell.angle_gamma   90.00
#
_symmetry.space_group_name_H-M   'P 1'
#
loop_
_entity.id
_entity.type
_entity.pdbx_description
1 polymer ?
#
loop_
_entity_poly.entity_id
_entity_poly.type
_entity_poly.pdbx_seq_one_letter_code
_entity_poly.pdbx_strand_id
1 'polypeptide(L)'
;MLKNMSIRTFIIGFLVSLFLVNAGVVVLFSSNPSLFISLNAINFVALFLLWVYMTKYLVTPINTVKKSIEEVTAGNLGVSIPEFGNNCAGRLIPGINSLSGNIATLVREIRASSQTAMTLSDQLSARSAQLSVKTEQQSASLVQTAASMEQMAASTKNNADNTRLASEQANVATLQARKGGELMGQVASNMQSITECAQQMTEIISLIDGIAFQTNILALNAAVEAARAGDHGKGFSVVAEEVRNLAHRSAEAAKNIKTLIDVTSSNVTQGASVVSQAEKNMHEIVTGSGNVSRLMDDISASTSEQEKGISQITLALSELERVTQSNVAMAEELNGSSDVLRNQVIELQARTRNFRLDPGSLSSLSTGSSSFLQRPEHSL
;
A
#
# COMPACT_ATOMS: atom_id res chain seq x y z
N MET A 1 38.62 17.46 -75.22
CA MET A 1 38.84 18.92 -75.13
C MET A 1 37.53 19.71 -75.01
N LEU A 2 36.45 19.33 -75.69
CA LEU A 2 35.14 20.03 -75.66
C LEU A 2 34.41 20.02 -74.30
N LYS A 3 34.64 19.01 -73.45
CA LYS A 3 33.94 18.82 -72.17
C LYS A 3 34.20 19.94 -71.13
N ASN A 4 35.34 20.63 -71.20
CA ASN A 4 35.75 21.64 -70.22
C ASN A 4 35.61 23.08 -70.75
N MET A 5 35.10 23.26 -71.96
CA MET A 5 34.98 24.57 -72.58
C MET A 5 33.61 25.18 -72.19
N SER A 6 33.60 26.44 -71.73
CA SER A 6 32.34 27.13 -71.42
C SER A 6 31.40 27.08 -72.62
N ILE A 7 30.11 26.79 -72.39
CA ILE A 7 29.07 26.76 -73.43
C ILE A 7 29.10 28.06 -74.24
N ARG A 8 29.40 29.20 -73.59
CA ARG A 8 29.57 30.49 -74.26
C ARG A 8 30.75 30.47 -75.24
N THR A 9 31.90 29.94 -74.84
CA THR A 9 33.10 29.85 -75.68
C THR A 9 32.93 28.86 -76.82
N PHE A 10 32.24 27.74 -76.59
CA PHE A 10 31.91 26.77 -77.64
C PHE A 10 30.91 27.33 -78.65
N ILE A 11 29.85 28.00 -78.19
CA ILE A 11 28.88 28.66 -79.08
C ILE A 11 29.60 29.72 -79.93
N ILE A 12 30.45 30.57 -79.32
CA ILE A 12 31.20 31.59 -80.08
C ILE A 12 32.13 30.92 -81.10
N GLY A 13 32.91 29.92 -80.70
CA GLY A 13 33.82 29.21 -81.61
C GLY A 13 33.08 28.50 -82.75
N PHE A 14 31.93 27.88 -82.46
CA PHE A 14 31.09 27.22 -83.46
C PHE A 14 30.47 28.23 -84.43
N LEU A 15 29.93 29.35 -83.94
CA LEU A 15 29.35 30.40 -84.78
C LEU A 15 30.42 31.06 -85.66
N VAL A 16 31.62 31.32 -85.12
CA VAL A 16 32.75 31.88 -85.90
C VAL A 16 33.22 30.88 -86.95
N SER A 17 33.37 29.59 -86.61
CA SER A 17 33.73 28.56 -87.57
C SER A 17 32.67 28.41 -88.67
N LEU A 18 31.38 28.43 -88.31
CA LEU A 18 30.27 28.34 -89.26
C LEU A 18 30.19 29.57 -90.16
N PHE A 19 30.50 30.76 -89.63
CA PHE A 19 30.62 31.99 -90.41
C PHE A 19 31.76 31.90 -91.42
N LEU A 20 32.96 31.45 -90.99
CA LEU A 20 34.12 31.31 -91.87
C LEU A 20 33.91 30.26 -92.98
N VAL A 21 33.30 29.12 -92.66
CA VAL A 21 32.96 28.08 -93.65
C VAL A 21 31.93 28.60 -94.65
N ASN A 22 30.87 29.26 -94.19
CA ASN A 22 29.89 29.86 -95.09
C ASN A 22 30.53 30.96 -95.95
N ALA A 23 31.34 31.85 -95.37
CA ALA A 23 32.05 32.87 -96.11
C ALA A 23 32.94 32.23 -97.21
N GLY A 24 33.66 31.16 -96.89
CA GLY A 24 34.48 30.42 -97.87
C GLY A 24 33.67 29.75 -98.99
N VAL A 25 32.51 29.16 -98.68
CA VAL A 25 31.60 28.59 -99.69
C VAL A 25 31.03 29.66 -100.60
N VAL A 26 30.64 30.82 -100.05
CA VAL A 26 30.13 31.94 -100.84
C VAL A 26 31.24 32.52 -101.73
N VAL A 27 32.50 32.58 -101.27
CA VAL A 27 33.65 32.96 -102.12
C VAL A 27 33.82 32.00 -103.31
N LEU A 28 33.61 30.70 -103.13
CA LEU A 28 33.79 29.70 -104.19
C LEU A 28 32.69 29.73 -105.27
N PHE A 29 31.47 30.14 -104.93
CA PHE A 29 30.31 30.07 -105.84
C PHE A 29 29.82 31.42 -106.38
N SER A 30 30.24 32.55 -105.81
CA SER A 30 29.73 33.89 -106.17
C SER A 30 30.82 34.80 -106.76
N SER A 31 30.75 35.07 -108.07
CA SER A 31 31.59 36.07 -108.75
C SER A 31 31.10 37.54 -108.58
N ASN A 32 29.99 37.77 -107.86
CA ASN A 32 29.40 39.11 -107.66
C ASN A 32 29.70 39.67 -106.25
N PRO A 33 30.47 40.77 -106.11
CA PRO A 33 30.88 41.28 -104.81
C PRO A 33 29.74 41.87 -103.96
N SER A 34 28.66 42.38 -104.58
CA SER A 34 27.50 42.92 -103.86
C SER A 34 26.64 41.82 -103.20
N LEU A 35 26.46 40.68 -103.87
CA LEU A 35 25.77 39.51 -103.32
C LEU A 35 26.59 38.85 -102.21
N PHE A 36 27.91 38.86 -102.32
CA PHE A 36 28.81 38.39 -101.26
C PHE A 36 28.61 39.18 -99.96
N ILE A 37 28.57 40.51 -100.03
CA ILE A 37 28.44 41.38 -98.85
C ILE A 37 27.06 41.22 -98.18
N SER A 38 25.98 41.20 -98.96
CA SER A 38 24.62 41.11 -98.40
C SER A 38 24.36 39.75 -97.74
N LEU A 39 24.83 38.65 -98.33
CA LEU A 39 24.65 37.31 -97.78
C LEU A 39 25.46 37.10 -96.49
N ASN A 40 26.69 37.62 -96.44
CA ASN A 40 27.50 37.61 -95.22
C ASN A 40 26.89 38.50 -94.12
N ALA A 41 26.30 39.65 -94.47
CA ALA A 41 25.62 40.51 -93.51
C ALA A 41 24.38 39.82 -92.90
N ILE A 42 23.56 39.16 -93.73
CA ILE A 42 22.40 38.38 -93.27
C ILE A 42 22.85 37.23 -92.36
N ASN A 43 23.91 36.50 -92.74
CA ASN A 43 24.46 35.42 -91.93
C ASN A 43 24.99 35.94 -90.58
N PHE A 44 25.72 37.06 -90.59
CA PHE A 44 26.22 37.68 -89.36
C PHE A 44 25.07 38.07 -88.42
N VAL A 45 24.01 38.70 -88.94
CA VAL A 45 22.82 39.07 -88.16
C VAL A 45 22.11 37.82 -87.61
N ALA A 46 21.96 36.77 -88.41
CA ALA A 46 21.34 35.51 -87.97
C ALA A 46 22.16 34.83 -86.85
N LEU A 47 23.49 34.78 -86.97
CA LEU A 47 24.37 34.23 -85.93
C LEU A 47 24.37 35.10 -84.67
N PHE A 48 24.31 36.42 -84.81
CA PHE A 48 24.21 37.35 -83.67
C PHE A 48 22.87 37.19 -82.92
N LEU A 49 21.75 37.11 -83.63
CA LEU A 49 20.44 36.86 -83.04
C LEU A 49 20.39 35.50 -82.34
N LEU A 50 20.97 34.45 -82.94
CA LEU A 50 21.10 33.13 -82.33
C LEU A 50 21.96 33.17 -81.06
N TRP A 51 23.05 33.94 -81.05
CA TRP A 51 23.90 34.15 -79.87
C TRP A 51 23.15 34.87 -78.74
N VAL A 52 22.44 35.96 -79.04
CA VAL A 52 21.61 36.70 -78.07
C VAL A 52 20.52 35.78 -77.52
N TYR A 53 19.84 35.02 -78.38
CA TYR A 53 18.81 34.07 -77.99
C TYR A 53 19.35 32.98 -77.07
N MET A 54 20.43 32.30 -77.44
CA MET A 54 21.07 31.27 -76.60
C MET A 54 21.57 31.84 -75.27
N THR A 55 22.17 33.03 -75.28
CA THR A 55 22.67 33.63 -74.04
C THR A 55 21.54 33.98 -73.09
N LYS A 56 20.47 34.62 -73.59
CA LYS A 56 19.34 35.07 -72.78
C LYS A 56 18.41 33.94 -72.34
N TYR A 57 18.16 32.96 -73.19
CA TYR A 57 17.15 31.91 -72.96
C TYR A 57 17.73 30.56 -72.53
N LEU A 58 19.04 30.32 -72.67
CA LEU A 58 19.69 29.08 -72.23
C LEU A 58 20.76 29.32 -71.15
N VAL A 59 21.73 30.22 -71.40
CA VAL A 59 22.88 30.39 -70.50
C VAL A 59 22.51 31.08 -69.18
N THR A 60 21.81 32.22 -69.25
CA THR A 60 21.43 32.97 -68.03
C THR A 60 20.53 32.16 -67.08
N PRO A 61 19.44 31.50 -67.54
CA PRO A 61 18.58 30.71 -66.66
C PRO A 61 19.29 29.50 -66.04
N ILE A 62 20.17 28.83 -66.80
CA ILE A 62 20.99 27.72 -66.26
C ILE A 62 21.95 28.23 -65.18
N ASN A 63 22.56 29.41 -65.35
CA ASN A 63 23.40 30.00 -64.32
C ASN A 63 22.59 30.41 -63.08
N THR A 64 21.37 30.90 -63.23
CA THR A 64 20.46 31.19 -62.10
C THR A 64 20.10 29.91 -61.35
N VAL A 65 19.79 28.83 -62.08
CA VAL A 65 19.56 27.50 -61.50
C VAL A 65 20.79 27.01 -60.75
N LYS A 66 21.98 27.09 -61.37
CA LYS A 66 23.25 26.69 -60.75
C LYS A 66 23.48 27.46 -59.44
N LYS A 67 23.34 28.79 -59.46
CA LYS A 67 23.50 29.64 -58.27
C LYS A 67 22.51 29.28 -57.17
N SER A 68 21.27 28.97 -57.53
CA SER A 68 20.24 28.59 -56.57
C SER A 68 20.51 27.22 -55.95
N ILE A 69 21.05 26.26 -56.72
CA ILE A 69 21.54 24.98 -56.18
C ILE A 69 22.75 25.21 -55.25
N GLU A 70 23.67 26.11 -55.60
CA GLU A 70 24.79 26.50 -54.73
C GLU A 70 24.27 27.10 -53.41
N GLU A 71 23.22 27.92 -53.46
CA GLU A 71 22.59 28.46 -52.25
C GLU A 71 21.86 27.39 -51.42
N VAL A 72 21.11 26.49 -52.05
CA VAL A 72 20.44 25.36 -51.38
C VAL A 72 21.45 24.40 -50.73
N THR A 73 22.56 24.10 -51.40
CA THR A 73 23.64 23.25 -50.87
C THR A 73 24.44 23.93 -49.77
N ALA A 74 24.53 25.28 -49.78
CA ALA A 74 25.05 26.07 -48.67
C ALA A 74 24.08 26.20 -47.48
N GLY A 75 22.87 25.61 -47.58
CA GLY A 75 21.87 25.58 -46.53
C GLY A 75 20.81 26.69 -46.62
N ASN A 76 20.82 27.54 -47.65
CA ASN A 76 19.76 28.54 -47.86
C ASN A 76 18.55 27.92 -48.57
N LEU A 77 17.58 27.44 -47.80
CA LEU A 77 16.34 26.84 -48.30
C LEU A 77 15.20 27.86 -48.49
N GLY A 78 15.45 29.14 -48.21
CA GLY A 78 14.50 30.22 -48.45
C GLY A 78 14.53 30.78 -49.88
N VAL A 79 15.37 30.22 -50.76
CA VAL A 79 15.51 30.69 -52.14
C VAL A 79 14.45 30.07 -53.03
N SER A 80 13.69 30.92 -53.72
CA SER A 80 12.77 30.52 -54.78
C SER A 80 13.26 31.05 -56.12
N ILE A 81 13.38 30.18 -57.11
CA ILE A 81 13.76 30.56 -58.46
C ILE A 81 12.49 31.03 -59.19
N PRO A 82 12.45 32.27 -59.73
CA PRO A 82 11.30 32.75 -60.48
C PRO A 82 11.06 31.89 -61.72
N GLU A 83 9.79 31.69 -62.08
CA GLU A 83 9.40 30.92 -63.26
C GLU A 83 9.99 31.53 -64.53
N PHE A 84 10.51 30.67 -65.43
CA PHE A 84 11.16 31.12 -66.66
C PHE A 84 10.75 30.26 -67.86
N GLY A 85 9.76 30.70 -68.63
CA GLY A 85 9.38 30.08 -69.91
C GLY A 85 9.11 28.56 -69.86
N ASN A 86 8.95 27.94 -71.03
CA ASN A 86 8.73 26.49 -71.15
C ASN A 86 9.83 25.77 -71.94
N ASN A 87 11.02 26.37 -72.01
CA ASN A 87 12.17 25.74 -72.65
C ASN A 87 12.85 24.74 -71.71
N CYS A 88 13.87 24.02 -72.19
CA CYS A 88 14.56 22.99 -71.40
C CYS A 88 15.10 23.49 -70.06
N ALA A 89 15.54 24.76 -69.97
CA ALA A 89 16.01 25.36 -68.73
C ALA A 89 14.85 25.74 -67.79
N GLY A 90 13.75 26.25 -68.34
CA GLY A 90 12.52 26.59 -67.61
C GLY A 90 11.87 25.39 -66.93
N ARG A 91 11.85 24.23 -67.59
CA ARG A 91 11.24 23.00 -67.06
C ARG A 91 11.98 22.40 -65.85
N LEU A 92 13.21 22.83 -65.57
CA LEU A 92 13.98 22.37 -64.41
C LEU A 92 13.65 23.16 -63.12
N ILE A 93 13.20 24.42 -63.28
CA ILE A 93 12.93 25.34 -62.17
C ILE A 93 11.86 24.81 -61.21
N PRO A 94 10.68 24.32 -61.66
CA PRO A 94 9.67 23.78 -60.76
C PRO A 94 10.16 22.59 -59.92
N GLY A 95 10.98 21.72 -60.52
CA GLY A 95 11.55 20.56 -59.83
C GLY A 95 12.51 20.97 -58.71
N ILE A 96 13.35 21.98 -58.93
CA ILE A 96 14.29 22.49 -57.93
C ILE A 96 13.55 23.24 -56.82
N ASN A 97 12.56 24.07 -57.16
CA ASN A 97 11.74 24.76 -56.16
C ASN A 97 10.97 23.76 -55.29
N SER A 98 10.42 22.69 -55.88
CA SER A 98 9.75 21.61 -55.14
C SER A 98 10.72 20.87 -54.23
N LEU A 99 11.92 20.53 -54.70
CA LEU A 99 12.97 19.90 -53.88
C LEU A 99 13.38 20.78 -52.70
N SER A 100 13.66 22.07 -52.94
CA SER A 100 13.99 23.04 -51.89
C SER A 100 12.86 23.17 -50.86
N GLY A 101 11.61 23.27 -51.33
CA GLY A 101 10.43 23.34 -50.47
C GLY A 101 10.22 22.08 -49.61
N ASN A 102 10.42 20.89 -50.17
CA ASN A 102 10.31 19.63 -49.44
C ASN A 102 11.41 19.51 -48.37
N ILE A 103 12.66 19.86 -48.70
CA ILE A 103 13.76 19.89 -47.72
C ILE A 103 13.47 20.92 -46.62
N ALA A 104 12.95 22.10 -46.97
CA ALA A 104 12.57 23.13 -46.01
C ALA A 104 11.47 22.65 -45.05
N THR A 105 10.47 21.92 -45.54
CA THR A 105 9.43 21.30 -44.72
C THR A 105 10.00 20.23 -43.78
N LEU A 106 10.85 19.33 -44.29
CA LEU A 106 11.52 18.32 -43.46
C LEU A 106 12.37 18.95 -42.36
N VAL A 107 13.15 19.99 -42.66
CA VAL A 107 13.93 20.71 -41.65
C VAL A 107 13.03 21.40 -40.61
N ARG A 108 11.89 21.96 -41.02
CA ARG A 108 10.89 22.54 -40.09
C ARG A 108 10.32 21.47 -39.15
N GLU A 109 9.91 20.34 -39.69
CA GLU A 109 9.36 19.22 -38.91
C GLU A 109 10.41 18.64 -37.95
N ILE A 110 11.66 18.48 -38.39
CA ILE A 110 12.76 18.02 -37.53
C ILE A 110 13.00 19.01 -36.39
N ARG A 111 13.02 20.32 -36.65
CA ARG A 111 13.18 21.36 -35.61
C ARG A 111 12.04 21.36 -34.61
N ALA A 112 10.80 21.25 -35.09
CA ALA A 112 9.61 21.18 -34.24
C ALA A 112 9.62 19.91 -33.36
N SER A 113 9.90 18.74 -33.96
CA SER A 113 10.03 17.47 -33.24
C SER A 113 11.15 17.51 -32.20
N SER A 114 12.30 18.10 -32.54
CA SER A 114 13.42 18.31 -31.62
C SER A 114 13.01 19.17 -30.42
N GLN A 115 12.26 20.26 -30.64
CA GLN A 115 11.78 21.12 -29.55
C GLN A 115 10.81 20.38 -28.62
N THR A 116 9.91 19.56 -29.18
CA THR A 116 9.03 18.70 -28.40
C THR A 116 9.82 17.66 -27.59
N ALA A 117 10.82 17.01 -28.20
CA ALA A 117 11.68 16.04 -27.54
C ALA A 117 12.51 16.67 -26.40
N MET A 118 12.99 17.91 -26.57
CA MET A 118 13.64 18.66 -25.49
C MET A 118 12.72 18.84 -24.29
N THR A 119 11.49 19.29 -24.55
CA THR A 119 10.48 19.54 -23.51
C THR A 119 10.11 18.24 -22.78
N LEU A 120 9.95 17.14 -23.52
CA LEU A 120 9.68 15.82 -22.94
C LEU A 120 10.85 15.32 -22.09
N SER A 121 12.10 15.56 -22.50
CA SER A 121 13.29 15.18 -21.73
C SER A 121 13.36 15.92 -20.41
N ASP A 122 13.08 17.23 -20.41
CA ASP A 122 13.05 18.05 -19.19
C ASP A 122 11.92 17.63 -18.25
N GLN A 123 10.74 17.29 -18.80
CA GLN A 123 9.64 16.73 -18.01
C GLN A 123 9.99 15.36 -17.43
N LEU A 124 10.70 14.52 -18.19
CA LEU A 124 11.10 13.18 -17.76
C LEU A 124 12.09 13.25 -16.59
N SER A 125 13.09 14.13 -16.69
CA SER A 125 14.03 14.40 -15.60
C SER A 125 13.33 14.92 -14.34
N ALA A 126 12.40 15.89 -14.49
CA ALA A 126 11.62 16.40 -13.37
C ALA A 126 10.76 15.31 -12.70
N ARG A 127 10.13 14.43 -13.51
CA ARG A 127 9.36 13.28 -13.00
C ARG A 127 10.25 12.24 -12.31
N SER A 128 11.46 12.01 -12.81
CA SER A 128 12.42 11.13 -12.14
C SER A 128 12.82 11.67 -10.77
N ALA A 129 13.14 12.97 -10.68
CA ALA A 129 13.44 13.60 -9.40
C ALA A 129 12.28 13.47 -8.40
N GLN A 130 11.04 13.67 -8.87
CA GLN A 130 9.85 13.44 -8.04
C GLN A 130 9.67 11.98 -7.63
N LEU A 131 9.97 11.03 -8.52
CA LEU A 131 9.94 9.60 -8.21
C LEU A 131 10.96 9.29 -7.10
N SER A 132 12.20 9.78 -7.21
CA SER A 132 13.24 9.61 -6.19
C SER A 132 12.78 10.10 -4.82
N VAL A 133 12.23 11.32 -4.73
CA VAL A 133 11.72 11.87 -3.47
C VAL A 133 10.59 11.01 -2.89
N LYS A 134 9.64 10.57 -3.72
CA LYS A 134 8.56 9.67 -3.26
C LYS A 134 9.09 8.32 -2.80
N THR A 135 10.09 7.78 -3.49
CA THR A 135 10.74 6.51 -3.13
C THR A 135 11.49 6.61 -1.80
N GLU A 136 12.18 7.73 -1.53
CA GLU A 136 12.80 8.01 -0.23
C GLU A 136 11.75 8.10 0.89
N GLN A 137 10.65 8.83 0.68
CA GLN A 137 9.55 8.93 1.64
C GLN A 137 8.89 7.57 1.91
N GLN A 138 8.72 6.77 0.86
CA GLN A 138 8.21 5.41 0.97
C GLN A 138 9.17 4.54 1.76
N SER A 139 10.47 4.62 1.52
CA SER A 139 11.50 3.91 2.30
C SER A 139 11.42 4.27 3.78
N ALA A 140 11.34 5.55 4.13
CA ALA A 140 11.19 6.00 5.52
C ALA A 140 9.90 5.43 6.16
N SER A 141 8.80 5.41 5.42
CA SER A 141 7.52 4.84 5.88
C SER A 141 7.61 3.32 6.08
N LEU A 142 8.31 2.61 5.20
CA LEU A 142 8.57 1.17 5.33
C LEU A 142 9.41 0.86 6.57
N VAL A 143 10.46 1.63 6.85
CA VAL A 143 11.28 1.47 8.06
C VAL A 143 10.45 1.67 9.33
N GLN A 144 9.62 2.71 9.38
CA GLN A 144 8.74 2.94 10.53
C GLN A 144 7.70 1.82 10.68
N THR A 145 7.17 1.31 9.56
CA THR A 145 6.20 0.21 9.58
C THR A 145 6.88 -1.08 10.06
N ALA A 146 8.09 -1.38 9.59
CA ALA A 146 8.87 -2.53 10.05
C ALA A 146 9.16 -2.47 11.56
N ALA A 147 9.59 -1.31 12.08
CA ALA A 147 9.77 -1.11 13.52
C ALA A 147 8.47 -1.32 14.31
N SER A 148 7.33 -0.87 13.77
CA SER A 148 6.02 -1.10 14.37
C SER A 148 5.64 -2.58 14.36
N MET A 149 5.98 -3.31 13.29
CA MET A 149 5.77 -4.75 13.20
C MET A 149 6.62 -5.53 14.20
N GLU A 150 7.88 -5.15 14.42
CA GLU A 150 8.75 -5.74 15.44
C GLU A 150 8.18 -5.53 16.85
N GLN A 151 7.71 -4.32 17.15
CA GLN A 151 7.07 -4.02 18.43
C GLN A 151 5.77 -4.81 18.62
N MET A 152 4.96 -4.95 17.57
CA MET A 152 3.77 -5.82 17.61
C MET A 152 4.15 -7.28 17.83
N ALA A 153 5.16 -7.80 17.13
CA ALA A 153 5.64 -9.17 17.32
C ALA A 153 6.07 -9.43 18.78
N ALA A 154 6.82 -8.51 19.37
CA ALA A 154 7.23 -8.58 20.77
C ALA A 154 6.03 -8.55 21.72
N SER A 155 5.04 -7.69 21.45
CA SER A 155 3.83 -7.55 22.27
C SER A 155 2.94 -8.80 22.17
N THR A 156 2.76 -9.35 20.97
CA THR A 156 2.01 -10.60 20.73
C THR A 156 2.69 -11.78 21.44
N LYS A 157 4.02 -11.86 21.40
CA LYS A 157 4.77 -12.89 22.13
C LYS A 157 4.59 -12.77 23.65
N ASN A 158 4.72 -11.56 24.20
CA ASN A 158 4.45 -11.31 25.62
C ASN A 158 3.00 -11.67 25.99
N ASN A 159 2.03 -11.40 25.11
CA ASN A 159 0.65 -11.78 25.32
C ASN A 159 0.48 -13.30 25.39
N ALA A 160 1.12 -14.06 24.49
CA ALA A 160 1.10 -15.52 24.52
C ALA A 160 1.65 -16.08 25.84
N ASP A 161 2.78 -15.54 26.32
CA ASP A 161 3.36 -15.95 27.60
C ASP A 161 2.45 -15.60 28.79
N ASN A 162 1.88 -14.39 28.80
CA ASN A 162 0.94 -13.97 29.86
C ASN A 162 -0.34 -14.82 29.87
N THR A 163 -0.88 -15.14 28.70
CA THR A 163 -2.06 -16.02 28.57
C THR A 163 -1.76 -17.42 29.09
N ARG A 164 -0.58 -17.97 28.79
CA ARG A 164 -0.14 -19.27 29.33
C ARG A 164 -0.03 -19.24 30.86
N LEU A 165 0.61 -18.21 31.42
CA LEU A 165 0.74 -18.02 32.86
C LEU A 165 -0.63 -17.87 33.54
N ALA A 166 -1.55 -17.11 32.95
CA ALA A 166 -2.90 -16.93 33.45
C ALA A 166 -3.71 -18.24 33.44
N SER A 167 -3.56 -19.05 32.39
CA SER A 167 -4.18 -20.39 32.31
C SER A 167 -3.65 -21.33 33.40
N GLU A 168 -2.33 -21.34 33.63
CA GLU A 168 -1.73 -22.10 34.73
C GLU A 168 -2.25 -21.65 36.10
N GLN A 169 -2.32 -20.34 36.33
CA GLN A 169 -2.83 -19.77 37.58
C GLN A 169 -4.32 -20.12 37.80
N ALA A 170 -5.13 -20.11 36.74
CA ALA A 170 -6.53 -20.56 36.81
C ALA A 170 -6.61 -22.04 37.17
N ASN A 171 -5.75 -22.90 36.61
CA ASN A 171 -5.70 -24.32 36.99
C ASN A 171 -5.31 -24.52 38.46
N VAL A 172 -4.34 -23.76 38.97
CA VAL A 172 -3.96 -23.78 40.39
C VAL A 172 -5.13 -23.34 41.28
N ALA A 173 -5.83 -22.26 40.92
CA ALA A 173 -7.00 -21.78 41.65
C ALA A 173 -8.13 -22.83 41.66
N THR A 174 -8.37 -23.50 40.54
CA THR A 174 -9.33 -24.60 40.43
C THR A 174 -8.98 -25.75 41.38
N LEU A 175 -7.71 -26.15 41.43
CA LEU A 175 -7.26 -27.22 42.32
C LEU A 175 -7.44 -26.84 43.79
N GLN A 176 -7.10 -25.61 44.17
CA GLN A 176 -7.26 -25.11 45.54
C GLN A 176 -8.74 -25.04 45.94
N ALA A 177 -9.61 -24.53 45.05
CA ALA A 177 -11.05 -24.48 45.30
C ALA A 177 -11.67 -25.87 45.44
N ARG A 178 -11.25 -26.85 44.63
CA ARG A 178 -11.68 -28.26 44.78
C ARG A 178 -11.27 -28.83 46.14
N LYS A 179 -10.03 -28.61 46.56
CA LYS A 179 -9.55 -29.04 47.88
C LYS A 179 -10.31 -28.34 49.02
N GLY A 180 -10.62 -27.05 48.85
CA GLY A 180 -11.46 -26.30 49.78
C GLY A 180 -12.87 -26.89 49.89
N GLY A 181 -13.49 -27.25 48.76
CA GLY A 181 -14.79 -27.92 48.73
C GLY A 181 -14.78 -29.28 49.44
N GLU A 182 -13.73 -30.09 49.24
CA GLU A 182 -13.56 -31.37 49.94
C GLU A 182 -13.48 -31.19 51.47
N LEU A 183 -12.71 -30.19 51.93
CA LEU A 183 -12.62 -29.85 53.35
C LEU A 183 -13.96 -29.37 53.91
N MET A 184 -14.72 -28.57 53.18
CA MET A 184 -16.07 -28.17 53.58
C MET A 184 -17.00 -29.38 53.70
N GLY A 185 -16.91 -30.34 52.78
CA GLY A 185 -17.65 -31.61 52.86
C GLY A 185 -17.32 -32.42 54.12
N GLN A 186 -16.04 -32.48 54.52
CA GLN A 186 -15.63 -33.12 55.78
C GLN A 186 -16.21 -32.39 57.00
N VAL A 187 -16.19 -31.06 57.01
CA VAL A 187 -16.77 -30.26 58.11
C VAL A 187 -18.29 -30.48 58.18
N ALA A 188 -18.99 -30.53 57.04
CA ALA A 188 -20.42 -30.81 56.99
C ALA A 188 -20.76 -32.19 57.59
N SER A 189 -19.97 -33.22 57.25
CA SER A 189 -20.11 -34.55 57.85
C SER A 189 -19.92 -34.54 59.36
N ASN A 190 -18.93 -33.79 59.88
CA ASN A 190 -18.71 -33.67 61.32
C ASN A 190 -19.88 -32.96 62.02
N MET A 191 -20.45 -31.91 61.41
CA MET A 191 -21.63 -31.23 61.96
C MET A 191 -22.85 -32.16 62.02
N GLN A 192 -23.03 -33.01 61.02
CA GLN A 192 -24.07 -34.04 61.03
C GLN A 192 -23.87 -35.04 62.19
N SER A 193 -22.65 -35.55 62.39
CA SER A 193 -22.35 -36.45 63.52
C SER A 193 -22.54 -35.78 64.89
N ILE A 194 -22.21 -34.49 65.03
CA ILE A 194 -22.47 -33.74 66.27
C ILE A 194 -23.98 -33.58 66.50
N THR A 195 -24.76 -33.34 65.45
CA THR A 195 -26.22 -33.23 65.53
C THR A 195 -26.85 -34.54 66.01
N GLU A 196 -26.40 -35.67 65.46
CA GLU A 196 -26.84 -37.00 65.90
C GLU A 196 -26.46 -37.28 67.36
N CYS A 197 -25.25 -36.89 67.77
CA CYS A 197 -24.81 -37.01 69.17
C CYS A 197 -25.66 -36.16 70.12
N ALA A 198 -25.98 -34.91 69.74
CA ALA A 198 -26.85 -34.02 70.52
C ALA A 198 -28.27 -34.59 70.67
N GLN A 199 -28.81 -35.21 69.62
CA GLN A 199 -30.11 -35.90 69.66
C GLN A 199 -30.10 -37.04 70.69
N GLN A 200 -29.07 -37.90 70.64
CA GLN A 200 -28.91 -38.99 71.61
C GLN A 200 -28.75 -38.48 73.05
N MET A 201 -27.97 -37.42 73.25
CA MET A 201 -27.86 -36.78 74.57
C MET A 201 -29.21 -36.26 75.07
N THR A 202 -30.02 -35.67 74.21
CA THR A 202 -31.37 -35.18 74.56
C THR A 202 -32.29 -36.31 75.05
N GLU A 203 -32.23 -37.48 74.40
CA GLU A 203 -32.97 -38.67 74.80
C GLU A 203 -32.51 -39.18 76.17
N ILE A 204 -31.19 -39.28 76.40
CA ILE A 204 -30.61 -39.71 77.69
C ILE A 204 -30.99 -38.75 78.82
N ILE A 205 -30.89 -37.44 78.59
CA ILE A 205 -31.23 -36.44 79.60
C ILE A 205 -32.74 -36.45 79.90
N SER A 206 -33.59 -36.69 78.91
CA SER A 206 -35.03 -36.85 79.12
C SER A 206 -35.37 -38.10 79.94
N LEU A 207 -34.61 -39.20 79.75
CA LEU A 207 -34.71 -40.38 80.61
C LEU A 207 -34.28 -40.09 82.05
N ILE A 208 -33.19 -39.34 82.26
CA ILE A 208 -32.72 -38.95 83.60
C ILE A 208 -33.74 -38.07 84.32
N ASP A 209 -34.35 -37.11 83.62
CA ASP A 209 -35.44 -36.29 84.17
C ASP A 209 -36.64 -37.15 84.56
N GLY A 210 -36.99 -38.15 83.73
CA GLY A 210 -38.01 -39.16 84.06
C GLY A 210 -37.68 -39.98 85.31
N ILE A 211 -36.42 -40.41 85.48
CA ILE A 211 -35.96 -41.13 86.67
C ILE A 211 -36.02 -40.23 87.91
N ALA A 212 -35.61 -38.96 87.78
CA ALA A 212 -35.68 -37.99 88.86
C ALA A 212 -37.13 -37.75 89.31
N PHE A 213 -38.06 -37.62 88.35
CA PHE A 213 -39.49 -37.52 88.64
C PHE A 213 -40.04 -38.76 89.36
N GLN A 214 -39.73 -39.96 88.86
CA GLN A 214 -40.13 -41.22 89.52
C GLN A 214 -39.57 -41.31 90.94
N THR A 215 -38.31 -40.93 91.14
CA THR A 215 -37.64 -40.91 92.46
C THR A 215 -38.32 -39.93 93.40
N ASN A 216 -38.73 -38.75 92.91
CA ASN A 216 -39.47 -37.76 93.68
C ASN A 216 -40.84 -38.29 94.15
N ILE A 217 -41.56 -39.02 93.28
CA ILE A 217 -42.84 -39.67 93.64
C ILE A 217 -42.63 -40.80 94.66
N LEU A 218 -41.60 -41.63 94.48
CA LEU A 218 -41.21 -42.68 95.43
C LEU A 218 -40.87 -42.11 96.82
N ALA A 219 -40.08 -41.03 96.85
CA ALA A 219 -39.71 -40.34 98.08
C ALA A 219 -40.92 -39.70 98.77
N LEU A 220 -41.84 -39.10 98.02
CA LEU A 220 -43.10 -38.58 98.55
C LEU A 220 -43.95 -39.69 99.18
N ASN A 221 -44.11 -40.82 98.49
CA ASN A 221 -44.85 -41.97 99.02
C ASN A 221 -44.20 -42.51 100.30
N ALA A 222 -42.87 -42.59 100.34
CA ALA A 222 -42.12 -43.00 101.54
C ALA A 222 -42.29 -42.00 102.70
N ALA A 223 -42.28 -40.69 102.43
CA ALA A 223 -42.52 -39.66 103.44
C ALA A 223 -43.93 -39.76 104.03
N VAL A 224 -44.94 -40.04 103.20
CA VAL A 224 -46.33 -40.25 103.63
C VAL A 224 -46.43 -41.50 104.51
N GLU A 225 -45.82 -42.62 104.13
CA GLU A 225 -45.87 -43.85 104.92
C GLU A 225 -45.07 -43.73 106.23
N ALA A 226 -43.95 -42.98 106.21
CA ALA A 226 -43.20 -42.65 107.41
C ALA A 226 -44.01 -41.78 108.40
N ALA A 227 -44.77 -40.80 107.89
CA ALA A 227 -45.70 -40.01 108.71
C ALA A 227 -46.82 -40.88 109.30
N ARG A 228 -47.28 -41.88 108.54
CA ARG A 228 -48.30 -42.84 108.98
C ARG A 228 -47.83 -43.78 110.09
N ALA A 229 -46.53 -44.09 110.15
CA ALA A 229 -45.90 -44.90 111.18
C ALA A 229 -45.62 -44.14 112.51
N GLY A 230 -45.92 -42.84 112.58
CA GLY A 230 -45.79 -42.03 113.80
C GLY A 230 -44.34 -41.94 114.32
N ASP A 231 -44.13 -42.17 115.62
CA ASP A 231 -42.81 -42.03 116.26
C ASP A 231 -41.76 -43.03 115.73
N HIS A 232 -42.18 -44.20 115.24
CA HIS A 232 -41.27 -45.19 114.66
C HIS A 232 -40.79 -44.81 113.24
N GLY A 233 -41.47 -43.88 112.56
CA GLY A 233 -41.16 -43.45 111.20
C GLY A 233 -40.24 -42.23 111.08
N LYS A 234 -39.90 -41.56 112.20
CA LYS A 234 -39.14 -40.29 112.20
C LYS A 234 -37.81 -40.35 111.42
N GLY A 235 -37.04 -41.44 111.58
CA GLY A 235 -35.79 -41.62 110.85
C GLY A 235 -36.00 -41.83 109.34
N PHE A 236 -37.03 -42.58 108.95
CA PHE A 236 -37.40 -42.79 107.55
C PHE A 236 -37.93 -41.53 106.88
N SER A 237 -38.66 -40.69 107.61
CA SER A 237 -39.17 -39.41 107.09
C SER A 237 -38.03 -38.45 106.70
N VAL A 238 -36.94 -38.39 107.48
CA VAL A 238 -35.78 -37.56 107.15
C VAL A 238 -35.07 -38.06 105.89
N VAL A 239 -34.87 -39.38 105.78
CA VAL A 239 -34.26 -39.98 104.57
C VAL A 239 -35.15 -39.75 103.35
N ALA A 240 -36.46 -39.89 103.48
CA ALA A 240 -37.40 -39.63 102.40
C ALA A 240 -37.34 -38.18 101.91
N GLU A 241 -37.27 -37.19 102.81
CA GLU A 241 -37.12 -35.78 102.41
C GLU A 241 -35.76 -35.50 101.74
N GLU A 242 -34.67 -36.11 102.21
CA GLU A 242 -33.35 -35.95 101.59
C GLU A 242 -33.30 -36.57 100.18
N VAL A 243 -33.91 -37.75 99.99
CA VAL A 243 -34.05 -38.38 98.67
C VAL A 243 -34.92 -37.51 97.75
N ARG A 244 -35.97 -36.88 98.28
CA ARG A 244 -36.83 -35.95 97.54
C ARG A 244 -36.06 -34.72 97.07
N ASN A 245 -35.25 -34.14 97.94
CA ASN A 245 -34.40 -32.99 97.62
C ASN A 245 -33.33 -33.36 96.58
N LEU A 246 -32.71 -34.53 96.68
CA LEU A 246 -31.78 -35.05 95.69
C LEU A 246 -32.44 -35.27 94.32
N ALA A 247 -33.67 -35.78 94.30
CA ALA A 247 -34.46 -35.94 93.09
C ALA A 247 -34.78 -34.60 92.43
N HIS A 248 -35.16 -33.57 93.20
CA HIS A 248 -35.38 -32.22 92.68
C HIS A 248 -34.09 -31.62 92.09
N ARG A 249 -32.96 -31.75 92.79
CA ARG A 249 -31.65 -31.30 92.28
C ARG A 249 -31.25 -32.01 90.99
N SER A 250 -31.55 -33.30 90.88
CA SER A 250 -31.28 -34.09 89.67
C SER A 250 -32.13 -33.63 88.48
N ALA A 251 -33.42 -33.35 88.69
CA ALA A 251 -34.31 -32.81 87.67
C ALA A 251 -33.88 -31.41 87.20
N GLU A 252 -33.48 -30.54 88.12
CA GLU A 252 -32.96 -29.21 87.80
C GLU A 252 -31.66 -29.28 86.99
N ALA A 253 -30.74 -30.17 87.38
CA ALA A 253 -29.50 -30.40 86.63
C ALA A 253 -29.78 -30.97 85.22
N ALA A 254 -30.70 -31.94 85.11
CA ALA A 254 -31.12 -32.49 83.82
C ALA A 254 -31.70 -31.40 82.92
N LYS A 255 -32.56 -30.52 83.46
CA LYS A 255 -33.12 -29.38 82.72
C LYS A 255 -32.04 -28.42 82.23
N ASN A 256 -31.06 -28.08 83.08
CA ASN A 256 -29.95 -27.19 82.70
C ASN A 256 -29.09 -27.82 81.58
N ILE A 257 -28.79 -29.12 81.67
CA ILE A 257 -28.05 -29.83 80.61
C ILE A 257 -28.85 -29.86 79.31
N LYS A 258 -30.17 -30.09 79.37
CA LYS A 258 -31.05 -30.06 78.21
C LYS A 258 -30.99 -28.71 77.49
N THR A 259 -31.07 -27.60 78.23
CA THR A 259 -30.93 -26.25 77.66
C THR A 259 -29.57 -26.04 76.97
N LEU A 260 -28.47 -26.54 77.55
CA LEU A 260 -27.14 -26.47 76.92
C LEU A 260 -27.06 -27.30 75.63
N ILE A 261 -27.69 -28.47 75.60
CA ILE A 261 -27.78 -29.30 74.39
C ILE A 261 -28.59 -28.59 73.32
N ASP A 262 -29.74 -27.99 73.66
CA ASP A 262 -30.59 -27.24 72.72
C ASP A 262 -29.82 -26.07 72.08
N VAL A 263 -29.08 -25.30 72.88
CA VAL A 263 -28.22 -24.21 72.40
C VAL A 263 -27.11 -24.74 71.48
N THR A 264 -26.47 -25.85 71.86
CA THR A 264 -25.41 -26.47 71.05
C THR A 264 -25.96 -26.97 69.72
N SER A 265 -27.12 -27.63 69.72
CA SER A 265 -27.80 -28.10 68.52
C SER A 265 -28.17 -26.95 67.57
N SER A 266 -28.66 -25.85 68.11
CA SER A 266 -28.95 -24.63 67.34
C SER A 266 -27.67 -24.07 66.68
N ASN A 267 -26.57 -23.96 67.44
CA ASN A 267 -25.29 -23.48 66.93
C ASN A 267 -24.72 -24.38 65.82
N VAL A 268 -24.81 -25.71 65.99
CA VAL A 268 -24.36 -26.69 64.99
C VAL A 268 -25.19 -26.60 63.72
N THR A 269 -26.51 -26.45 63.84
CA THR A 269 -27.41 -26.26 62.68
C THR A 269 -27.06 -25.00 61.91
N GLN A 270 -26.78 -23.90 62.61
CA GLN A 270 -26.33 -22.65 61.98
C GLN A 270 -24.96 -22.82 61.32
N GLY A 271 -24.03 -23.52 61.97
CA GLY A 271 -22.72 -23.87 61.41
C GLY A 271 -22.83 -24.69 60.13
N ALA A 272 -23.70 -25.70 60.10
CA ALA A 272 -23.97 -26.52 58.92
C ALA A 272 -24.49 -25.68 57.74
N SER A 273 -25.36 -24.70 58.00
CA SER A 273 -25.83 -23.78 56.96
C SER A 273 -24.70 -22.93 56.37
N VAL A 274 -23.81 -22.40 57.21
CA VAL A 274 -22.64 -21.61 56.76
C VAL A 274 -21.69 -22.48 55.93
N VAL A 275 -21.43 -23.72 56.34
CA VAL A 275 -20.58 -24.66 55.61
C VAL A 275 -21.17 -25.01 54.25
N SER A 276 -22.49 -25.24 54.17
CA SER A 276 -23.17 -25.48 52.89
C SER A 276 -23.05 -24.29 51.95
N GLN A 277 -23.15 -23.07 52.46
CA GLN A 277 -22.94 -21.87 51.64
C GLN A 277 -21.48 -21.74 51.19
N ALA A 278 -20.52 -22.05 52.06
CA ALA A 278 -19.10 -22.07 51.71
C ALA A 278 -18.79 -23.12 50.62
N GLU A 279 -19.39 -24.31 50.70
CA GLU A 279 -19.28 -25.36 49.67
C GLU A 279 -19.80 -24.87 48.31
N LYS A 280 -20.98 -24.23 48.27
CA LYS A 280 -21.52 -23.62 47.04
C LYS A 280 -20.57 -22.58 46.45
N ASN A 281 -20.04 -21.69 47.29
CA ASN A 281 -19.08 -20.67 46.85
C ASN A 281 -17.81 -21.30 46.26
N MET A 282 -17.31 -22.42 46.84
CA MET A 282 -16.17 -23.14 46.26
C MET A 282 -16.49 -23.72 44.88
N HIS A 283 -17.71 -24.24 44.69
CA HIS A 283 -18.16 -24.74 43.38
C HIS A 283 -18.27 -23.63 42.32
N GLU A 284 -18.76 -22.46 42.72
CA GLU A 284 -18.80 -21.27 41.86
C GLU A 284 -17.39 -20.81 41.45
N ILE A 285 -16.41 -20.84 42.37
CA ILE A 285 -15.00 -20.53 42.06
C ILE A 285 -14.43 -21.52 41.05
N VAL A 286 -14.68 -22.83 41.22
CA VAL A 286 -14.24 -23.86 40.26
C VAL A 286 -14.81 -23.59 38.87
N THR A 287 -16.10 -23.26 38.79
CA THR A 287 -16.77 -22.96 37.52
C THR A 287 -16.23 -21.68 36.89
N GLY A 288 -16.06 -20.62 37.68
CA GLY A 288 -15.50 -19.34 37.23
C GLY A 288 -14.07 -19.47 36.72
N SER A 289 -13.22 -20.20 37.45
CA SER A 289 -11.84 -20.46 37.05
C SER A 289 -11.75 -21.31 35.77
N GLY A 290 -12.66 -22.28 35.60
CA GLY A 290 -12.79 -23.03 34.35
C GLY A 290 -13.16 -22.15 33.15
N ASN A 291 -14.01 -21.13 33.36
CA ASN A 291 -14.33 -20.16 32.32
C ASN A 291 -13.13 -19.27 31.96
N VAL A 292 -12.33 -18.87 32.95
CA VAL A 292 -11.08 -18.12 32.71
C VAL A 292 -10.10 -18.96 31.89
N SER A 293 -9.92 -20.25 32.22
CA SER A 293 -9.07 -21.15 31.44
C SER A 293 -9.50 -21.22 29.98
N ARG A 294 -10.81 -21.36 29.71
CA ARG A 294 -11.34 -21.40 28.34
C ARG A 294 -11.09 -20.10 27.58
N LEU A 295 -11.27 -18.95 28.24
CA LEU A 295 -10.96 -17.64 27.65
C LEU A 295 -9.48 -17.51 27.32
N MET A 296 -8.59 -18.06 28.16
CA MET A 296 -7.16 -18.08 27.86
C MET A 296 -6.85 -18.97 26.66
N ASP A 297 -7.53 -20.10 26.49
CA ASP A 297 -7.36 -20.95 25.30
C ASP A 297 -7.77 -20.21 24.00
N ASP A 298 -8.89 -19.48 24.03
CA ASP A 298 -9.35 -18.66 22.90
C ASP A 298 -8.36 -17.52 22.58
N ILE A 299 -7.86 -16.82 23.62
CA ILE A 299 -6.84 -15.77 23.45
C ILE A 299 -5.54 -16.34 22.89
N SER A 300 -5.13 -17.54 23.34
CA SER A 300 -3.93 -18.22 22.85
C SER A 300 -4.05 -18.56 21.35
N ALA A 301 -5.21 -19.09 20.93
CA ALA A 301 -5.49 -19.36 19.53
C ALA A 301 -5.44 -18.08 18.68
N SER A 302 -6.10 -17.00 19.14
CA SER A 302 -6.07 -15.70 18.45
C SER A 302 -4.67 -15.10 18.39
N THR A 303 -3.88 -15.22 19.47
CA THR A 303 -2.50 -14.73 19.53
C THR A 303 -1.60 -15.49 18.56
N SER A 304 -1.78 -16.81 18.42
CA SER A 304 -1.05 -17.61 17.42
C SER A 304 -1.40 -17.21 15.98
N GLU A 305 -2.66 -16.85 15.71
CA GLU A 305 -3.07 -16.35 14.40
C GLU A 305 -2.51 -14.94 14.11
N GLN A 306 -2.47 -14.07 15.12
CA GLN A 306 -1.79 -12.77 15.01
C GLN A 306 -0.31 -12.92 14.71
N GLU A 307 0.40 -13.85 15.36
CA GLU A 307 1.82 -14.12 15.09
C GLU A 307 2.05 -14.53 13.63
N LYS A 308 1.20 -15.42 13.08
CA LYS A 308 1.24 -15.80 11.66
C LYS A 308 0.98 -14.60 10.74
N GLY A 309 -0.02 -13.78 11.07
CA GLY A 309 -0.34 -12.57 10.30
C GLY A 309 0.82 -11.56 10.30
N ILE A 310 1.46 -11.36 11.45
CA ILE A 310 2.64 -10.49 11.59
C ILE A 310 3.80 -11.00 10.72
N SER A 311 4.05 -12.31 10.72
CA SER A 311 5.08 -12.92 9.87
C SER A 311 4.80 -12.70 8.39
N GLN A 312 3.55 -12.87 7.94
CA GLN A 312 3.16 -12.61 6.55
C GLN A 312 3.32 -11.14 6.15
N ILE A 313 2.93 -10.21 7.02
CA ILE A 313 3.11 -8.77 6.78
C ILE A 313 4.61 -8.43 6.70
N THR A 314 5.44 -9.05 7.55
CA THR A 314 6.89 -8.85 7.53
C THR A 314 7.51 -9.31 6.21
N LEU A 315 7.06 -10.45 5.66
CA LEU A 315 7.47 -10.90 4.33
C LEU A 315 7.03 -9.93 3.23
N ALA A 316 5.78 -9.43 3.30
CA ALA A 316 5.27 -8.45 2.34
C ALA A 316 6.05 -7.11 2.39
N LEU A 317 6.47 -6.66 3.58
CA LEU A 317 7.32 -5.49 3.76
C LEU A 317 8.68 -5.65 3.08
N SER A 318 9.29 -6.83 3.19
CA SER A 318 10.57 -7.13 2.53
C SER A 318 10.44 -7.08 0.99
N GLU A 319 9.32 -7.56 0.44
CA GLU A 319 9.05 -7.44 -1.00
C GLU A 319 8.80 -5.99 -1.42
N LEU A 320 8.09 -5.19 -0.61
CA LEU A 320 7.92 -3.76 -0.85
C LEU A 320 9.25 -3.00 -0.80
N GLU A 321 10.17 -3.39 0.08
CA GLU A 321 11.52 -2.84 0.13
C GLU A 321 12.28 -3.14 -1.16
N ARG A 322 12.20 -4.38 -1.68
CA ARG A 322 12.80 -4.75 -2.97
C ARG A 322 12.25 -3.91 -4.13
N VAL A 323 10.94 -3.68 -4.17
CA VAL A 323 10.31 -2.81 -5.17
C VAL A 323 10.76 -1.36 -5.00
N THR A 324 10.89 -0.89 -3.76
CA THR A 324 11.37 0.47 -3.45
C THR A 324 12.80 0.68 -3.95
N GLN A 325 13.71 -0.29 -3.72
CA GLN A 325 15.06 -0.24 -4.27
C GLN A 325 15.07 -0.31 -5.80
N SER A 326 14.20 -1.12 -6.40
CA SER A 326 14.05 -1.15 -7.86
C SER A 326 13.59 0.19 -8.43
N ASN A 327 12.75 0.93 -7.72
CA ASN A 327 12.30 2.26 -8.14
C ASN A 327 13.44 3.30 -8.09
N VAL A 328 14.37 3.19 -7.14
CA VAL A 328 15.58 4.03 -7.10
C VAL A 328 16.41 3.80 -8.36
N ALA A 329 16.72 2.54 -8.68
CA ALA A 329 17.49 2.19 -9.87
C ALA A 329 16.79 2.65 -11.16
N MET A 330 15.46 2.50 -11.23
CA MET A 330 14.66 2.96 -12.36
C MET A 330 14.69 4.48 -12.51
N ALA A 331 14.64 5.23 -11.40
CA ALA A 331 14.73 6.69 -11.42
C ALA A 331 16.10 7.16 -11.93
N GLU A 332 17.18 6.53 -11.48
CA GLU A 332 18.54 6.80 -11.95
C GLU A 332 18.68 6.52 -13.46
N GLU A 333 18.20 5.38 -13.93
CA GLU A 333 18.23 5.01 -15.35
C GLU A 333 17.40 5.98 -16.22
N LEU A 334 16.22 6.40 -15.72
CA LEU A 334 15.35 7.36 -16.40
C LEU A 334 16.00 8.74 -16.52
N ASN A 335 16.70 9.19 -15.47
CA ASN A 335 17.45 10.44 -15.50
C ASN A 335 18.58 10.37 -16.53
N GLY A 336 19.39 9.30 -16.50
CA GLY A 336 20.46 9.10 -17.48
C GLY A 336 19.94 9.05 -18.92
N SER A 337 18.82 8.36 -19.15
CA SER A 337 18.16 8.30 -20.46
C SER A 337 17.65 9.67 -20.93
N SER A 338 17.12 10.48 -20.01
CA SER A 338 16.67 11.85 -20.28
C SER A 338 17.84 12.75 -20.71
N ASP A 339 18.99 12.63 -20.05
CA ASP A 339 20.20 13.39 -20.39
C ASP A 339 20.76 12.99 -21.76
N VAL A 340 20.78 11.69 -22.07
CA VAL A 340 21.19 11.20 -23.40
C VAL A 340 20.26 11.74 -24.49
N LEU A 341 18.95 11.69 -24.28
CA LEU A 341 17.97 12.22 -25.24
C LEU A 341 18.14 13.73 -25.42
N ARG A 342 18.31 14.47 -24.32
CA ARG A 342 18.58 15.91 -24.34
C ARG A 342 19.81 16.24 -25.20
N ASN A 343 20.90 15.50 -25.02
CA ASN A 343 22.12 15.69 -25.81
C ASN A 343 21.92 15.38 -27.30
N GLN A 344 21.19 14.31 -27.65
CA GLN A 344 20.86 13.98 -29.04
C GLN A 344 20.02 15.09 -29.70
N VAL A 345 19.07 15.67 -28.95
CA VAL A 345 18.25 16.79 -29.43
C VAL A 345 19.09 18.04 -29.66
N ILE A 346 20.01 18.37 -28.75
CA ILE A 346 20.95 19.50 -28.93
C ILE A 346 21.78 19.30 -30.20
N GLU A 347 22.29 18.09 -30.43
CA GLU A 347 23.07 17.76 -31.62
C GLU A 347 22.23 17.89 -32.91
N LEU A 348 20.99 17.41 -32.90
CA LEU A 348 20.07 17.51 -34.05
C LEU A 348 19.70 18.96 -34.36
N GLN A 349 19.49 19.78 -33.33
CA GLN A 349 19.29 21.23 -33.47
C GLN A 349 20.54 21.90 -34.06
N ALA A 350 21.74 21.54 -33.60
CA ALA A 350 23.00 22.08 -34.14
C ALA A 350 23.19 21.72 -35.63
N ARG A 351 22.91 20.47 -36.01
CA ARG A 351 22.99 20.01 -37.42
C ARG A 351 21.98 20.72 -38.32
N THR A 352 20.75 20.94 -37.83
CA THR A 352 19.71 21.62 -38.61
C THR A 352 19.86 23.14 -38.62
N ARG A 353 20.60 23.74 -37.67
CA ARG A 353 20.82 25.20 -37.58
C ARG A 353 21.47 25.81 -38.81
N ASN A 354 22.32 25.04 -39.51
CA ASN A 354 22.99 25.50 -40.73
C ASN A 354 22.02 25.72 -41.90
N PHE A 355 20.83 25.13 -41.85
CA PHE A 355 19.79 25.36 -42.86
C PHE A 355 18.99 26.63 -42.53
N ARG A 356 19.13 27.68 -43.34
CA ARG A 356 18.33 28.90 -43.28
C ARG A 356 17.00 28.64 -43.99
N LEU A 357 15.91 28.86 -43.26
CA LEU A 357 14.55 28.80 -43.76
C LEU A 357 14.03 30.22 -43.96
N ASP A 358 13.14 30.42 -44.93
CA ASP A 358 12.46 31.71 -45.09
C ASP A 358 11.57 32.00 -43.86
N PRO A 359 11.75 33.14 -43.17
CA PRO A 359 10.86 33.54 -42.08
C PRO A 359 9.42 33.88 -42.53
N GLY A 360 9.15 33.98 -43.83
CA GLY A 360 7.90 34.51 -44.39
C GLY A 360 6.70 33.56 -44.52
N SER A 361 6.79 32.27 -44.21
CA SER A 361 5.66 31.31 -44.42
C SER A 361 4.89 30.94 -43.13
N LEU A 362 4.99 31.73 -42.07
CA LEU A 362 4.30 31.47 -40.79
C LEU A 362 2.78 31.79 -40.79
N SER A 363 2.23 32.27 -41.91
CA SER A 363 0.90 32.91 -41.91
C SER A 363 -0.27 32.08 -42.46
N SER A 364 -0.07 30.86 -42.98
CA SER A 364 -1.13 30.16 -43.73
C SER A 364 -1.58 28.80 -43.20
N LEU A 365 -1.07 28.32 -42.06
CA LEU A 365 -1.47 27.01 -41.50
C LEU A 365 -2.22 27.04 -40.16
N SER A 366 -2.59 28.21 -39.60
CA SER A 366 -3.24 28.28 -38.28
C SER A 366 -4.77 28.41 -38.27
N THR A 367 -5.48 28.24 -39.41
CA THR A 367 -6.95 28.35 -39.46
C THR A 367 -7.64 27.05 -39.87
N GLY A 368 -7.48 25.99 -39.07
CA GLY A 368 -8.24 24.78 -39.29
C GLY A 368 -7.95 23.64 -38.34
N SER A 369 -8.10 23.83 -37.02
CA SER A 369 -8.35 22.73 -36.06
C SER A 369 -8.60 23.26 -34.65
N SER A 370 -9.86 23.56 -34.33
CA SER A 370 -10.31 23.64 -32.94
C SER A 370 -11.84 23.45 -32.87
N SER A 371 -12.30 22.28 -33.26
CA SER A 371 -13.67 21.83 -32.97
C SER A 371 -13.74 20.30 -32.97
N PHE A 372 -13.11 19.63 -32.00
CA PHE A 372 -13.56 18.31 -31.56
C PHE A 372 -12.91 17.93 -30.21
N LEU A 373 -13.72 17.29 -29.36
CA LEU A 373 -13.41 16.65 -28.07
C LEU A 373 -13.48 17.52 -26.81
N GLN A 374 -14.72 17.91 -26.47
CA GLN A 374 -15.14 18.00 -25.07
C GLN A 374 -15.82 16.67 -24.71
N ARG A 375 -15.19 15.89 -23.83
CA ARG A 375 -15.73 14.64 -23.28
C ARG A 375 -16.04 14.89 -21.80
N PRO A 376 -17.22 14.49 -21.27
CA PRO A 376 -17.55 14.74 -19.87
C PRO A 376 -16.83 13.77 -18.95
N GLU A 377 -16.38 14.27 -17.81
CA GLU A 377 -15.86 13.50 -16.68
C GLU A 377 -16.95 12.57 -16.12
N HIS A 378 -16.62 11.30 -15.97
CA HIS A 378 -17.30 10.41 -15.05
C HIS A 378 -16.52 10.42 -13.73
N SER A 379 -17.14 11.00 -12.71
CA SER A 379 -16.78 10.86 -11.31
C SER A 379 -17.10 9.44 -10.81
N LEU A 380 -16.11 8.82 -10.17
CA LEU A 380 -16.27 7.74 -9.19
C LEU A 380 -15.75 8.24 -7.84
#